data_AF-A0A9X1YH92-F1
#
_entry.id   AF-A0A9X1YH92-F1
#
_cell.length_a   1.000
_cell.length_b   1.000
_cell.length_c   1.000
_cell.angle_alpha   90.00
_cell.angle_beta   90.00
_cell.angle_gamma   90.00
#
_symmetry.space_group_name_H-M   'P 1'
#
loop_
_entity.id
_entity.type
_entity.pdbx_description
1 polymer ?
#
loop_
_entity_poly.entity_id
_entity_poly.type
_entity_poly.pdbx_seq_one_letter_code
_entity_poly.pdbx_strand_id
1 'polypeptide(L)'
;MPRVKQMPLSEAHPRAQMYYDAVFNGRCPVRHPGTESGSPGHWWTTLALRPYVFDHALDLPKMYGFFADRSVSLLASDLRELAIGRMAFIAGSQFVFSQRCKALRRMGLSEEQIDSLPSWAVADIWTAQQRAVLAYTDAVVQDFGRVPDGVFSELQKHLGDEDIMELTYFICSYMQHAAFIKALRLEFDDVPERVIEVPLPPGKDLGAFSARYGVDKKA
;
A
#
# COMPACT_ATOMS: atom_id res chain seq x y z
N MET A 1 -3.91 6.31 -16.47
CA MET A 1 -4.52 5.16 -17.16
C MET A 1 -3.67 3.93 -16.86
N PRO A 2 -4.27 2.75 -16.59
CA PRO A 2 -3.51 1.53 -16.34
C PRO A 2 -2.54 1.19 -17.45
N ARG A 3 -1.39 0.60 -17.11
CA ARG A 3 -0.37 0.19 -18.10
C ARG A 3 -0.73 -1.08 -18.88
N VAL A 4 -1.76 -1.79 -18.46
CA VAL A 4 -2.26 -3.01 -19.11
C VAL A 4 -3.76 -2.88 -19.39
N LYS A 5 -4.28 -3.72 -20.28
CA LYS A 5 -5.71 -3.71 -20.65
C LYS A 5 -6.61 -3.96 -19.43
N GLN A 6 -7.83 -3.43 -19.50
CA GLN A 6 -8.87 -3.69 -18.52
C GLN A 6 -9.86 -4.72 -19.08
N MET A 7 -10.34 -5.63 -18.23
CA MET A 7 -11.35 -6.62 -18.60
C MET A 7 -12.77 -6.02 -18.48
N PRO A 8 -13.51 -5.79 -19.58
CA PRO A 8 -14.88 -5.30 -19.52
C PRO A 8 -15.83 -6.36 -18.94
N LEU A 9 -16.95 -5.92 -18.38
CA LEU A 9 -17.94 -6.80 -17.73
C LEU A 9 -18.40 -7.96 -18.63
N SER A 10 -18.62 -7.71 -19.93
CA SER A 10 -19.09 -8.71 -20.90
C SER A 10 -18.09 -9.84 -21.19
N GLU A 11 -16.80 -9.63 -20.90
CA GLU A 11 -15.73 -10.60 -21.15
C GLU A 11 -15.13 -11.17 -19.84
N ALA A 12 -15.51 -10.60 -18.69
CA ALA A 12 -15.03 -11.03 -17.39
C ALA A 12 -15.53 -12.44 -17.04
N HIS A 13 -14.70 -13.22 -16.35
CA HIS A 13 -15.10 -14.53 -15.83
C HIS A 13 -16.14 -14.39 -14.70
N PRO A 14 -16.93 -15.44 -14.37
CA PRO A 14 -18.09 -15.34 -13.47
C PRO A 14 -17.78 -14.71 -12.11
N ARG A 15 -16.67 -15.10 -11.48
CA ARG A 15 -16.26 -14.51 -10.19
C ARG A 15 -15.96 -13.02 -10.31
N ALA A 16 -15.28 -12.56 -11.36
CA ALA A 16 -15.09 -11.13 -11.59
C ALA A 16 -16.39 -10.38 -11.85
N GLN A 17 -17.33 -10.97 -12.60
CA GLN A 17 -18.65 -10.38 -12.83
C GLN A 17 -19.41 -10.17 -11.51
N MET A 18 -19.37 -11.14 -10.59
CA MET A 18 -19.98 -11.01 -9.25
C MET A 18 -19.42 -9.82 -8.47
N TYR A 19 -18.09 -9.64 -8.47
CA TYR A 19 -17.47 -8.50 -7.78
C TYR A 19 -17.69 -7.18 -8.51
N TYR A 20 -17.79 -7.19 -9.83
CA TYR A 20 -18.14 -5.97 -10.57
C TYR A 20 -19.54 -5.50 -10.20
N ASP A 21 -20.50 -6.43 -10.12
CA ASP A 21 -21.86 -6.13 -9.70
C ASP A 21 -21.88 -5.54 -8.27
N ALA A 22 -21.21 -6.22 -7.33
CA ALA A 22 -21.17 -5.82 -5.93
C ALA A 22 -20.43 -4.50 -5.66
N VAL A 23 -19.31 -4.24 -6.34
CA VAL A 23 -18.44 -3.07 -6.07
C VAL A 23 -18.86 -1.85 -6.89
N PHE A 24 -19.47 -2.04 -8.05
CA PHE A 24 -19.83 -0.96 -8.98
C PHE A 24 -21.33 -0.80 -9.18
N ASN A 25 -22.15 -1.47 -8.36
CA ASN A 25 -23.62 -1.40 -8.37
C ASN A 25 -24.19 -1.76 -9.75
N GLY A 26 -23.77 -2.92 -10.28
CA GLY A 26 -24.22 -3.47 -11.57
C GLY A 26 -23.69 -2.77 -12.82
N ARG A 27 -22.83 -1.75 -12.68
CA ARG A 27 -22.24 -1.02 -13.81
C ARG A 27 -20.96 -1.69 -14.30
N CYS A 28 -20.66 -1.54 -15.59
CA CYS A 28 -19.37 -1.95 -16.14
C CYS A 28 -18.27 -0.97 -15.69
N PRO A 29 -17.28 -1.40 -14.89
CA PRO A 29 -16.24 -0.52 -14.33
C PRO A 29 -15.34 0.12 -15.39
N VAL A 30 -15.16 -0.54 -16.56
CA VAL A 30 -14.38 0.01 -17.67
C VAL A 30 -15.08 1.20 -18.33
N ARG A 31 -16.43 1.18 -18.41
CA ARG A 31 -17.22 2.25 -19.04
C ARG A 31 -17.64 3.34 -18.05
N HIS A 32 -17.92 2.95 -16.81
CA HIS A 32 -18.38 3.81 -15.74
C HIS A 32 -17.53 3.54 -14.48
N PRO A 33 -16.28 4.02 -14.46
CA PRO A 33 -15.38 3.80 -13.32
C PRO A 33 -15.87 4.53 -12.06
N GLY A 34 -15.28 4.19 -10.92
CA GLY A 34 -15.58 4.78 -9.62
C GLY A 34 -16.27 3.82 -8.66
N THR A 35 -15.63 3.59 -7.52
CA THR A 35 -16.15 2.86 -6.36
C THR A 35 -16.69 3.81 -5.30
N GLU A 36 -17.43 3.31 -4.33
CA GLU A 36 -17.89 4.08 -3.16
C GLU A 36 -16.73 4.62 -2.31
N SER A 37 -15.57 3.95 -2.36
CA SER A 37 -14.36 4.44 -1.69
C SER A 37 -13.65 5.56 -2.46
N GLY A 38 -14.20 6.00 -3.60
CA GLY A 38 -13.67 7.09 -4.43
C GLY A 38 -12.54 6.67 -5.37
N SER A 39 -12.19 5.39 -5.46
CA SER A 39 -11.15 4.89 -6.36
C SER A 39 -11.71 4.61 -7.76
N PRO A 40 -10.94 4.82 -8.85
CA PRO A 40 -11.37 4.49 -10.21
C PRO A 40 -11.83 3.04 -10.39
N GLY A 41 -11.21 2.09 -9.69
CA GLY A 41 -11.60 0.68 -9.64
C GLY A 41 -11.02 -0.19 -10.76
N HIS A 42 -10.09 0.32 -11.55
CA HIS A 42 -9.49 -0.47 -12.63
C HIS A 42 -8.53 -1.58 -12.08
N TRP A 43 -8.21 -1.61 -10.79
CA TRP A 43 -7.55 -2.74 -10.11
C TRP A 43 -8.34 -4.03 -10.30
N TRP A 44 -9.66 -3.98 -10.07
CA TRP A 44 -10.59 -5.08 -10.30
C TRP A 44 -10.52 -5.54 -11.75
N THR A 45 -10.56 -4.58 -12.68
CA THR A 45 -10.55 -4.89 -14.11
C THR A 45 -9.23 -5.38 -14.66
N THR A 46 -8.13 -5.02 -14.01
CA THR A 46 -6.79 -5.42 -14.41
C THR A 46 -6.47 -6.84 -13.92
N LEU A 47 -6.86 -7.18 -12.68
CA LEU A 47 -6.70 -8.54 -12.18
C LEU A 47 -7.57 -9.54 -12.94
N ALA A 48 -8.76 -9.13 -13.38
CA ALA A 48 -9.69 -9.98 -14.15
C ALA A 48 -9.13 -10.44 -15.51
N LEU A 49 -7.98 -9.93 -15.95
CA LEU A 49 -7.23 -10.48 -17.09
C LEU A 49 -6.78 -11.93 -16.89
N ARG A 50 -6.61 -12.37 -15.64
CA ARG A 50 -6.16 -13.71 -15.27
C ARG A 50 -7.00 -14.25 -14.10
N PRO A 51 -7.98 -15.13 -14.36
CA PRO A 51 -8.91 -15.62 -13.34
C PRO A 51 -8.23 -16.19 -12.10
N TYR A 52 -7.19 -17.02 -12.25
CA TYR A 52 -6.50 -17.60 -11.10
C TYR A 52 -5.78 -16.55 -10.22
N VAL A 53 -5.32 -15.44 -10.82
CA VAL A 53 -4.71 -14.33 -10.08
C VAL A 53 -5.78 -13.52 -9.37
N PHE A 54 -6.89 -13.24 -10.07
CA PHE A 54 -8.06 -12.56 -9.49
C PHE A 54 -8.61 -13.33 -8.30
N ASP A 55 -8.78 -14.65 -8.45
CA ASP A 55 -9.31 -15.51 -7.40
C ASP A 55 -8.36 -15.57 -6.20
N HIS A 56 -7.05 -15.76 -6.43
CA HIS A 56 -6.06 -15.72 -5.35
C HIS A 56 -6.05 -14.36 -4.63
N ALA A 57 -6.08 -13.27 -5.38
CA ALA A 57 -6.13 -11.91 -4.84
C ALA A 57 -7.43 -11.65 -4.07
N LEU A 58 -8.50 -12.42 -4.31
CA LEU A 58 -9.80 -12.29 -3.65
C LEU A 58 -10.12 -13.35 -2.58
N ASP A 59 -9.37 -14.44 -2.53
CA ASP A 59 -9.37 -15.35 -1.39
C ASP A 59 -8.68 -14.69 -0.18
N LEU A 60 -7.67 -13.83 -0.43
CA LEU A 60 -6.99 -13.02 0.58
C LEU A 60 -7.90 -12.00 1.30
N PRO A 61 -8.86 -11.30 0.66
CA PRO A 61 -9.85 -10.45 1.32
C PRO A 61 -10.67 -11.08 2.43
N LYS A 62 -10.90 -12.41 2.45
CA LYS A 62 -11.46 -13.07 3.65
C LYS A 62 -10.52 -12.93 4.86
N MET A 63 -9.23 -12.78 4.62
CA MET A 63 -8.19 -12.51 5.62
C MET A 63 -7.97 -11.00 5.89
N TYR A 64 -8.37 -10.07 4.98
CA TYR A 64 -8.02 -8.63 5.06
C TYR A 64 -9.10 -7.61 4.68
N GLY A 65 -9.12 -6.48 5.39
CA GLY A 65 -9.84 -5.26 4.98
C GLY A 65 -11.36 -5.33 5.16
N PHE A 66 -12.13 -4.82 4.19
CA PHE A 66 -13.60 -4.71 4.25
C PHE A 66 -14.33 -6.02 4.53
N PHE A 67 -13.69 -7.17 4.25
CA PHE A 67 -14.26 -8.51 4.42
C PHE A 67 -13.53 -9.34 5.48
N ALA A 68 -12.71 -8.71 6.32
CA ALA A 68 -12.04 -9.40 7.40
C ALA A 68 -13.07 -10.02 8.35
N ASP A 69 -12.95 -11.33 8.54
CA ASP A 69 -13.84 -12.11 9.39
C ASP A 69 -13.03 -12.68 10.56
N ARG A 70 -13.58 -12.59 11.77
CA ARG A 70 -12.99 -13.21 12.97
C ARG A 70 -12.97 -14.74 12.88
N SER A 71 -13.78 -15.34 12.01
CA SER A 71 -13.69 -16.76 11.68
C SER A 71 -12.40 -17.14 10.93
N VAL A 72 -11.66 -16.15 10.41
CA VAL A 72 -10.46 -16.34 9.58
C VAL A 72 -9.18 -15.90 10.29
N SER A 73 -9.20 -14.81 11.06
CA SER A 73 -8.03 -14.27 11.77
C SER A 73 -8.42 -13.74 13.13
N LEU A 74 -7.65 -14.12 14.16
CA LEU A 74 -7.86 -13.68 15.55
C LEU A 74 -7.02 -12.44 15.90
N LEU A 75 -6.04 -12.08 15.06
CA LEU A 75 -5.28 -10.86 15.22
C LEU A 75 -6.20 -9.64 15.28
N ALA A 76 -5.99 -8.79 16.29
CA ALA A 76 -6.78 -7.59 16.48
C ALA A 76 -6.78 -6.72 15.21
N SER A 77 -7.98 -6.44 14.69
CA SER A 77 -8.15 -5.77 13.40
C SER A 77 -7.48 -4.39 13.34
N ASP A 78 -7.46 -3.66 14.45
CA ASP A 78 -6.80 -2.36 14.56
C ASP A 78 -5.28 -2.49 14.39
N LEU A 79 -4.63 -3.48 15.02
CA LEU A 79 -3.20 -3.73 14.88
C LEU A 79 -2.82 -4.20 13.47
N ARG A 80 -3.63 -5.08 12.88
CA ARG A 80 -3.47 -5.50 11.48
C ARG A 80 -3.53 -4.30 10.53
N GLU A 81 -4.58 -3.49 10.65
CA GLU A 81 -4.77 -2.34 9.77
C GLU A 81 -3.72 -1.24 10.04
N LEU A 82 -3.23 -1.12 11.27
CA LEU A 82 -2.12 -0.22 11.63
C LEU A 82 -0.83 -0.62 10.91
N ALA A 83 -0.45 -1.89 10.95
CA ALA A 83 0.72 -2.40 10.24
C ALA A 83 0.59 -2.24 8.72
N ILE A 84 -0.56 -2.58 8.14
CA ILE A 84 -0.77 -2.41 6.71
C ILE A 84 -0.77 -0.92 6.32
N GLY A 85 -1.36 -0.05 7.15
CA GLY A 85 -1.34 1.40 6.95
C GLY A 85 0.08 1.96 6.96
N ARG A 86 0.89 1.59 7.96
CA ARG A 86 2.28 2.02 8.04
C ARG A 86 3.12 1.47 6.88
N MET A 87 2.98 0.20 6.55
CA MET A 87 3.62 -0.41 5.39
C MET A 87 3.28 0.36 4.11
N ALA A 88 2.01 0.71 3.91
CA ALA A 88 1.56 1.38 2.68
C ALA A 88 2.18 2.76 2.53
N PHE A 89 2.36 3.48 3.65
CA PHE A 89 3.08 4.74 3.70
C PHE A 89 4.54 4.57 3.28
N ILE A 90 5.27 3.62 3.88
CA ILE A 90 6.69 3.35 3.57
C ILE A 90 6.85 2.91 2.11
N ALA A 91 5.98 2.00 1.67
CA ALA A 91 5.96 1.52 0.29
C ALA A 91 5.58 2.64 -0.69
N GLY A 92 5.07 3.79 -0.22
CA GLY A 92 4.71 4.92 -1.06
C GLY A 92 3.55 4.65 -2.02
N SER A 93 2.61 3.77 -1.65
CA SER A 93 1.39 3.54 -2.43
C SER A 93 0.26 4.43 -1.90
N GLN A 94 -0.12 5.43 -2.69
CA GLN A 94 -1.19 6.36 -2.35
C GLN A 94 -2.54 5.63 -2.28
N PHE A 95 -2.78 4.64 -3.14
CA PHE A 95 -4.03 3.89 -3.11
C PHE A 95 -4.14 3.06 -1.84
N VAL A 96 -3.16 2.20 -1.55
CA VAL A 96 -3.23 1.33 -0.36
C VAL A 96 -3.31 2.18 0.90
N PHE A 97 -2.48 3.21 1.03
CA PHE A 97 -2.50 4.10 2.21
C PHE A 97 -3.86 4.76 2.40
N SER A 98 -4.44 5.35 1.35
CA SER A 98 -5.77 5.98 1.42
C SER A 98 -6.86 5.00 1.84
N GLN A 99 -6.85 3.77 1.31
CA GLN A 99 -7.82 2.74 1.70
C GLN A 99 -7.60 2.28 3.15
N ARG A 100 -6.35 2.23 3.62
CA ARG A 100 -6.04 1.89 5.01
C ARG A 100 -6.42 2.97 6.00
N CYS A 101 -6.23 4.26 5.69
CA CYS A 101 -6.75 5.34 6.54
C CYS A 101 -8.27 5.19 6.76
N LYS A 102 -9.04 4.85 5.71
CA LYS A 102 -10.48 4.58 5.82
C LYS A 102 -10.79 3.33 6.66
N ALA A 103 -9.93 2.30 6.62
CA ALA A 103 -10.08 1.12 7.46
C ALA A 103 -9.76 1.44 8.93
N LEU A 104 -8.66 2.14 9.20
CA LEU A 104 -8.24 2.57 10.54
C LEU A 104 -9.33 3.37 11.25
N ARG A 105 -9.96 4.34 10.58
CA ARG A 105 -11.10 5.08 11.14
C ARG A 105 -12.25 4.16 11.56
N ARG A 106 -12.58 3.18 10.72
CA ARG A 106 -13.64 2.21 11.02
C ARG A 106 -13.29 1.31 12.20
N MET A 107 -12.00 1.06 12.44
CA MET A 107 -11.51 0.32 13.60
C MET A 107 -11.36 1.18 14.86
N GLY A 108 -11.67 2.48 14.79
CA GLY A 108 -11.71 3.38 15.94
C GLY A 108 -10.44 4.16 16.24
N LEU A 109 -9.44 4.14 15.35
CA LEU A 109 -8.29 5.04 15.49
C LEU A 109 -8.72 6.49 15.24
N SER A 110 -8.15 7.41 16.03
CA SER A 110 -8.43 8.84 15.88
C SER A 110 -7.79 9.41 14.61
N GLU A 111 -8.30 10.55 14.11
CA GLU A 111 -7.62 11.26 13.03
C GLU A 111 -6.20 11.69 13.44
N GLU A 112 -5.99 12.05 14.70
CA GLU A 112 -4.65 12.38 15.23
C GLU A 112 -3.68 11.21 15.08
N GLN A 113 -4.13 9.98 15.40
CA GLN A 113 -3.34 8.77 15.17
C GLN A 113 -3.06 8.58 13.68
N ILE A 114 -4.07 8.66 12.83
CA ILE A 114 -3.92 8.45 11.37
C ILE A 114 -2.96 9.47 10.75
N ASP A 115 -3.10 10.75 11.11
CA ASP A 115 -2.27 11.85 10.62
C ASP A 115 -0.83 11.75 11.13
N SER A 116 -0.62 11.20 12.33
CA SER A 116 0.72 10.99 12.88
C SER A 116 1.45 9.76 12.33
N LEU A 117 0.77 8.86 11.61
CA LEU A 117 1.34 7.59 11.13
C LEU A 117 2.62 7.74 10.28
N PRO A 118 2.76 8.77 9.41
CA PRO A 118 4.03 9.10 8.75
C PRO A 118 5.20 9.35 9.71
N SER A 119 4.92 9.97 10.85
CA SER A 119 5.88 10.45 11.86
C SER A 119 5.68 9.76 13.21
N TRP A 120 5.22 8.51 13.22
CA TRP A 120 4.79 7.82 14.44
C TRP A 120 5.88 7.77 15.52
N ALA A 121 7.15 7.70 15.12
CA ALA A 121 8.27 7.54 16.02
C ALA A 121 8.37 8.67 17.05
N VAL A 122 7.96 9.88 16.67
CA VAL A 122 7.99 11.11 17.49
C VAL A 122 6.62 11.51 18.03
N ALA A 123 5.58 10.69 17.81
CA ALA A 123 4.24 10.94 18.32
C ALA A 123 4.01 10.18 19.63
N ASP A 124 3.53 10.88 20.66
CA ASP A 124 3.35 10.34 22.02
C ASP A 124 2.00 9.62 22.22
N ILE A 125 1.10 9.71 21.24
CA ILE A 125 -0.27 9.17 21.29
C ILE A 125 -0.37 7.65 21.08
N TRP A 126 0.73 6.99 20.76
CA TRP A 126 0.76 5.56 20.46
C TRP A 126 1.04 4.73 21.71
N THR A 127 0.24 3.69 21.93
CA THR A 127 0.49 2.74 23.03
C THR A 127 1.77 1.93 22.80
N ALA A 128 2.32 1.31 23.85
CA ALA A 128 3.50 0.46 23.72
C ALA A 128 3.31 -0.68 22.69
N GLN A 129 2.14 -1.33 22.68
CA GLN A 129 1.79 -2.36 21.70
C GLN A 129 1.75 -1.82 20.27
N GLN A 130 1.10 -0.66 20.05
CA GLN A 130 1.05 -0.04 18.73
C GLN A 130 2.43 0.37 18.23
N ARG A 131 3.27 0.93 19.12
CA ARG A 131 4.67 1.27 18.80
C ARG A 131 5.50 0.04 18.45
N ALA A 132 5.30 -1.08 19.13
CA ALA A 132 5.97 -2.34 18.80
C ALA A 132 5.57 -2.85 17.40
N VAL A 133 4.27 -2.80 17.07
CA VAL A 133 3.76 -3.14 15.73
C VAL A 133 4.32 -2.22 14.65
N LEU A 134 4.39 -0.91 14.91
CA LEU A 134 4.95 0.07 13.98
C LEU A 134 6.46 -0.14 13.75
N ALA A 135 7.24 -0.34 14.81
CA ALA A 135 8.66 -0.63 14.72
C ALA A 135 8.95 -1.94 13.98
N TYR A 136 8.16 -2.99 14.25
CA TYR A 136 8.24 -4.25 13.53
C TYR A 136 7.93 -4.08 12.05
N THR A 137 6.86 -3.32 11.73
CA THR A 137 6.49 -3.00 10.35
C THR A 137 7.61 -2.26 9.62
N ASP A 138 8.23 -1.25 10.25
CA ASP A 138 9.34 -0.51 9.66
C ASP A 138 10.51 -1.45 9.32
N ALA A 139 10.90 -2.33 10.24
CA ALA A 139 11.97 -3.31 10.00
C ALA A 139 11.64 -4.33 8.90
N VAL A 140 10.39 -4.81 8.82
CA VAL A 140 9.99 -5.71 7.73
C VAL A 140 10.05 -5.01 6.37
N VAL A 141 9.61 -3.76 6.28
CA VAL A 141 9.44 -3.08 4.99
C VAL A 141 10.71 -2.37 4.53
N GLN A 142 11.40 -1.64 5.42
CA GLN A 142 12.58 -0.85 5.08
C GLN A 142 13.84 -1.72 5.00
N ASP A 143 13.98 -2.66 5.94
CA ASP A 143 15.14 -3.56 6.01
C ASP A 143 14.86 -4.92 5.35
N PHE A 144 13.77 -5.03 4.59
CA PHE A 144 13.39 -6.21 3.82
C PHE A 144 13.37 -7.50 4.67
N GLY A 145 12.76 -7.42 5.85
CA GLY A 145 12.59 -8.55 6.77
C GLY A 145 13.74 -8.76 7.74
N ARG A 146 14.81 -7.96 7.69
CA ARG A 146 15.91 -8.02 8.66
C ARG A 146 15.52 -7.34 9.98
N VAL A 147 14.64 -7.99 10.74
CA VAL A 147 14.14 -7.50 12.03
C VAL A 147 15.21 -7.65 13.12
N PRO A 148 15.64 -6.57 13.81
CA PRO A 148 16.55 -6.69 14.95
C PRO A 148 15.92 -7.42 16.13
N ASP A 149 16.70 -8.25 16.83
CA ASP A 149 16.22 -9.07 17.96
C ASP A 149 15.52 -8.25 19.06
N GLY A 150 15.97 -7.02 19.30
CA GLY A 150 15.33 -6.12 20.28
C GLY A 150 13.93 -5.69 19.86
N VAL A 151 13.70 -5.46 18.55
CA VAL A 151 12.37 -5.12 18.00
C VAL A 151 11.44 -6.33 18.09
N PHE A 152 11.94 -7.51 17.72
CA PHE A 152 11.17 -8.75 17.82
C PHE A 152 10.82 -9.09 19.28
N SER A 153 11.79 -8.99 20.18
CA SER A 153 11.61 -9.24 21.62
C SER A 153 10.61 -8.26 22.25
N GLU A 154 10.54 -7.01 21.77
CA GLU A 154 9.52 -6.06 22.22
C GLU A 154 8.13 -6.46 21.71
N LEU A 155 8.01 -6.85 20.43
CA LEU A 155 6.73 -7.30 19.86
C LEU A 155 6.15 -8.50 20.61
N GLN A 156 6.99 -9.47 20.98
CA GLN A 156 6.60 -10.68 21.72
C GLN A 156 6.05 -10.40 23.13
N LYS A 157 6.26 -9.20 23.68
CA LYS A 157 5.62 -8.81 24.94
C LYS A 157 4.13 -8.52 24.78
N HIS A 158 3.69 -8.22 23.55
CA HIS A 158 2.34 -7.75 23.26
C HIS A 158 1.52 -8.70 22.38
N LEU A 159 2.17 -9.57 21.60
CA LEU A 159 1.53 -10.50 20.66
C LEU A 159 2.07 -11.93 20.84
N GLY A 160 1.20 -12.92 20.62
CA GLY A 160 1.58 -14.33 20.56
C GLY A 160 2.20 -14.72 19.22
N ASP A 161 2.75 -15.94 19.14
CA ASP A 161 3.47 -16.42 17.96
C ASP A 161 2.57 -16.47 16.71
N GLU A 162 1.31 -16.92 16.86
CA GLU A 162 0.33 -16.96 15.77
C GLU A 162 0.00 -15.56 15.24
N ASP A 163 -0.19 -14.59 16.14
CA ASP A 163 -0.48 -13.19 15.80
C ASP A 163 0.71 -12.54 15.07
N ILE A 164 1.94 -12.80 15.53
CA ILE A 164 3.16 -12.30 14.88
C ILE A 164 3.32 -12.92 13.50
N MET A 165 3.09 -14.22 13.35
CA MET A 165 3.15 -14.92 12.06
C MET A 165 2.13 -14.32 11.07
N GLU A 166 0.88 -14.15 11.50
CA GLU A 166 -0.16 -13.51 10.70
C GLU A 166 0.20 -12.07 10.34
N LEU A 167 0.59 -11.24 11.31
CA LEU A 167 1.00 -9.86 11.08
C LEU A 167 2.10 -9.76 10.02
N THR A 168 3.11 -10.64 10.10
CA THR A 168 4.21 -10.72 9.14
C THR A 168 3.72 -11.04 7.74
N TYR A 169 2.86 -12.06 7.62
CA TYR A 169 2.27 -12.45 6.35
C TYR A 169 1.47 -11.30 5.73
N PHE A 170 0.79 -10.51 6.55
CA PHE A 170 -0.06 -9.41 6.10
C PHE A 170 0.77 -8.25 5.57
N ILE A 171 1.84 -7.90 6.27
CA ILE A 171 2.81 -6.88 5.82
C ILE A 171 3.39 -7.29 4.47
N CYS A 172 3.94 -8.51 4.36
CA CYS A 172 4.56 -9.01 3.13
C CYS A 172 3.57 -9.07 1.95
N SER A 173 2.37 -9.58 2.18
CA SER A 173 1.34 -9.68 1.14
C SER A 173 0.92 -8.31 0.61
N TYR A 174 0.78 -7.32 1.49
CA TYR A 174 0.45 -5.98 1.05
C TYR A 174 1.63 -5.20 0.47
N MET A 175 2.88 -5.51 0.83
CA MET A 175 4.06 -5.00 0.13
C MET A 175 4.04 -5.43 -1.34
N GLN A 176 3.78 -6.72 -1.61
CA GLN A 176 3.58 -7.23 -2.97
C GLN A 176 2.44 -6.48 -3.68
N HIS A 177 1.33 -6.28 -2.98
CA HIS A 177 0.17 -5.60 -3.53
C HIS A 177 0.48 -4.12 -3.89
N ALA A 178 1.10 -3.37 -2.98
CA ALA A 178 1.52 -1.99 -3.21
C ALA A 178 2.49 -1.89 -4.40
N ALA A 179 3.44 -2.83 -4.51
CA ALA A 179 4.34 -2.91 -5.66
C ALA A 179 3.57 -3.15 -6.97
N PHE A 180 2.64 -4.11 -6.98
CA PHE A 180 1.79 -4.42 -8.14
C PHE A 180 0.97 -3.20 -8.62
N ILE A 181 0.30 -2.52 -7.67
CA ILE A 181 -0.51 -1.33 -7.94
C ILE A 181 0.32 -0.22 -8.60
N LYS A 182 1.48 0.12 -8.00
CA LYS A 182 2.37 1.15 -8.53
C LYS A 182 2.96 0.77 -9.88
N ALA A 183 3.42 -0.48 -10.02
CA ALA A 183 4.04 -0.97 -11.26
C ALA A 183 3.10 -0.85 -12.46
N LEU A 184 1.81 -1.06 -12.26
CA LEU A 184 0.78 -0.99 -13.30
C LEU A 184 0.06 0.37 -13.37
N ARG A 185 0.45 1.34 -12.54
CA ARG A 185 -0.18 2.68 -12.43
C ARG A 185 -1.68 2.58 -12.17
N LEU A 186 -2.02 1.85 -11.12
CA LEU A 186 -3.38 1.61 -10.71
C LEU A 186 -3.81 2.61 -9.62
N GLU A 187 -5.02 3.12 -9.76
CA GLU A 187 -5.90 3.72 -8.78
C GLU A 187 -5.39 5.12 -8.50
N PHE A 188 -5.02 5.39 -7.26
CA PHE A 188 -4.39 6.65 -6.90
C PHE A 188 -2.88 6.66 -7.17
N ASP A 189 -2.30 5.52 -7.58
CA ASP A 189 -0.86 5.41 -7.94
C ASP A 189 -0.62 5.59 -9.45
N ASP A 190 -1.60 6.10 -10.19
CA ASP A 190 -1.37 6.62 -11.53
C ASP A 190 -0.66 7.99 -11.51
N VAL A 191 0.59 7.97 -11.08
CA VAL A 191 1.44 9.16 -10.97
C VAL A 191 2.54 9.15 -12.04
N PRO A 192 2.92 10.31 -12.61
CA PRO A 192 4.08 10.40 -13.49
C PRO A 192 5.38 10.13 -12.73
N GLU A 193 6.45 9.84 -13.49
CA GLU A 193 7.80 9.74 -12.92
C GLU A 193 8.14 11.05 -12.19
N ARG A 194 8.55 10.94 -10.93
CA ARG A 194 8.88 12.09 -10.08
C ARG A 194 10.36 12.42 -10.16
N VAL A 195 11.21 11.42 -10.42
CA VAL A 195 12.65 11.58 -10.57
C VAL A 195 12.95 11.86 -12.04
N ILE A 196 12.80 13.12 -12.42
CA ILE A 196 13.17 13.63 -13.74
C ILE A 196 14.32 14.63 -13.62
N GLU A 197 15.08 14.81 -14.70
CA GLU A 197 16.04 15.91 -14.78
C GLU A 197 15.30 17.25 -14.64
N VAL A 198 15.82 18.13 -13.78
CA VAL A 198 15.47 19.55 -13.80
C VAL A 198 16.50 20.24 -14.69
N PRO A 199 16.12 20.67 -15.91
CA PRO A 199 17.09 21.21 -16.85
C PRO A 199 17.71 22.49 -16.31
N LEU A 200 18.92 22.80 -16.80
CA LEU A 200 19.55 24.07 -16.52
C LEU A 200 18.65 25.24 -16.94
N PRO A 201 18.69 26.38 -16.23
CA PRO A 201 18.00 27.57 -16.68
C PRO A 201 18.44 27.98 -18.09
N PRO A 202 17.55 28.56 -18.91
CA PRO A 202 17.91 28.99 -20.26
C PRO A 202 19.19 29.84 -20.31
N GLY A 203 20.11 29.48 -21.19
CA GLY A 203 21.39 30.19 -21.37
C GLY A 203 22.45 29.91 -20.30
N LYS A 204 22.23 28.95 -19.39
CA LYS A 204 23.26 28.48 -18.44
C LYS A 204 23.99 27.26 -19.00
N ASP A 205 25.29 27.24 -18.78
CA ASP A 205 26.21 26.16 -19.12
C ASP A 205 27.08 25.82 -17.90
N LEU A 206 27.12 24.53 -17.52
CA LEU A 206 27.94 24.05 -16.42
C LEU A 206 29.44 24.02 -16.76
N GLY A 207 29.81 24.01 -18.05
CA GLY A 207 31.19 24.17 -18.49
C GLY A 207 31.74 25.54 -18.09
N ALA A 208 31.01 26.60 -18.41
CA ALA A 208 31.33 27.96 -17.96
C ALA A 208 31.35 28.11 -16.42
N PHE A 209 30.45 27.41 -15.70
CA PHE A 209 30.47 27.37 -14.23
C PHE A 209 31.75 26.70 -13.71
N SER A 210 32.15 25.55 -14.27
CA SER A 210 33.31 24.77 -13.84
C SER A 210 34.63 25.49 -14.12
N ALA A 211 34.73 26.15 -15.28
CA ALA A 211 35.86 26.99 -15.66
C ALA A 211 36.10 28.14 -14.67
N ARG A 212 35.02 28.70 -14.08
CA ARG A 212 35.10 29.79 -13.10
C ARG A 212 35.80 29.39 -11.80
N TYR A 213 35.74 28.11 -11.43
CA TYR A 213 36.35 27.57 -10.22
C TYR A 213 37.66 26.81 -10.47
N GLY A 214 38.21 26.91 -11.70
CA GLY A 214 39.46 26.23 -12.05
C GLY A 214 39.38 24.70 -12.04
N VAL A 215 38.17 24.13 -12.11
CA VAL A 215 37.95 22.68 -12.10
C VAL A 215 38.18 22.07 -13.50
N ASP A 216 38.32 22.90 -14.52
CA ASP A 216 38.72 22.45 -15.85
C ASP A 216 40.23 22.33 -15.97
N LYS A 217 40.77 21.13 -15.72
CA LYS A 217 41.86 20.56 -16.53
C LYS A 217 41.75 19.04 -16.62
N LYS A 218 41.54 18.58 -17.86
CA LYS A 218 41.81 17.24 -18.39
C LYS A 218 42.91 16.47 -17.62
N ALA A 219 42.61 15.22 -17.30
CA ALA A 219 43.49 14.10 -17.62
C ALA A 219 42.70 13.17 -18.56
#